data_AF-A0A7Y9YCC7-F1
#
_entry.id   AF-A0A7Y9YCC7-F1
#
_cell.length_a   1.000
_cell.length_b   1.000
_cell.length_c   1.000
_cell.angle_alpha   90.00
_cell.angle_beta   90.00
_cell.angle_gamma   90.00
#
_symmetry.space_group_name_H-M   'P 1'
#
loop_
_entity.id
_entity.type
_entity.pdbx_description
1 polymer ?
#
loop_
_entity_poly.entity_id
_entity_poly.type
_entity_poly.pdbx_seq_one_letter_code
_entity_poly.pdbx_strand_id
1 'polypeptide(L)'
;MTRVIFMCGPSGAGKTTYARRLEGAGMVRLSFDGHLWARGIRSGEVPAIVRDEVRDLLRTQLAALLGAGQAVVLDFSFWSRAMRSEWRALAAEHGTTPETIYLATDRRTVLARIEDRRGADADDFPVDLQTAAGYVDRFEVPTPEEGPLTIVVEGEEFAVTRRAPGVYDYHWLNHRHGGYGFSSATSDHSPVDGLGHVDGIRDFLRAIDPETGFIEDDDE
;
A
#
# COMPACT_ATOMS: atom_id res chain seq x y z
N MET A 1 -21.29 -5.35 2.42
CA MET A 1 -20.31 -5.26 1.31
C MET A 1 -19.04 -5.94 1.77
N THR A 2 -18.45 -6.76 0.92
CA THR A 2 -17.19 -7.47 1.20
C THR A 2 -16.03 -6.47 1.11
N ARG A 3 -15.09 -6.47 2.06
CA ARG A 3 -13.95 -5.54 2.06
C ARG A 3 -12.75 -6.19 1.39
N VAL A 4 -12.12 -5.51 0.44
CA VAL A 4 -10.87 -5.93 -0.21
C VAL A 4 -9.82 -4.87 -0.03
N ILE A 5 -8.65 -5.27 0.47
CA ILE A 5 -7.51 -4.38 0.69
C ILE A 5 -6.34 -4.83 -0.16
N PHE A 6 -5.72 -3.90 -0.86
CA PHE A 6 -4.46 -4.09 -1.57
C PHE A 6 -3.34 -3.49 -0.74
N MET A 7 -2.39 -4.33 -0.32
CA MET A 7 -1.15 -3.82 0.26
C MET A 7 -0.24 -3.31 -0.84
N CYS A 8 0.21 -2.06 -0.76
CA CYS A 8 1.02 -1.43 -1.78
C CYS A 8 2.29 -0.86 -1.15
N GLY A 9 3.43 -1.06 -1.81
CA GLY A 9 4.70 -0.53 -1.34
C GLY A 9 5.89 -1.41 -1.75
N PRO A 10 7.11 -0.88 -1.69
CA PRO A 10 8.31 -1.64 -2.02
C PRO A 10 8.53 -2.81 -1.06
N SER A 11 9.38 -3.76 -1.47
CA SER A 11 9.91 -4.77 -0.54
C SER A 11 10.55 -4.07 0.67
N GLY A 12 10.45 -4.63 1.87
CA GLY A 12 10.96 -3.98 3.09
C GLY A 12 10.09 -2.85 3.68
N ALA A 13 9.02 -2.42 3.00
CA ALA A 13 8.13 -1.37 3.52
C ALA A 13 7.32 -1.78 4.77
N GLY A 14 7.23 -3.09 5.07
CA GLY A 14 6.44 -3.60 6.20
C GLY A 14 5.02 -4.03 5.84
N LYS A 15 4.73 -4.23 4.54
CA LYS A 15 3.41 -4.64 4.03
C LYS A 15 2.89 -5.90 4.72
N THR A 16 3.70 -6.95 4.78
CA THR A 16 3.30 -8.21 5.43
C THR A 16 2.95 -8.01 6.89
N THR A 17 3.71 -7.20 7.62
CA THR A 17 3.41 -6.88 9.03
C THR A 17 2.02 -6.24 9.15
N TYR A 18 1.71 -5.28 8.28
CA TYR A 18 0.39 -4.65 8.24
C TYR A 18 -0.70 -5.65 7.79
N ALA A 19 -0.43 -6.48 6.79
CA ALA A 19 -1.35 -7.51 6.29
C ALA A 19 -1.68 -8.55 7.37
N ARG A 20 -0.70 -8.96 8.19
CA ARG A 20 -0.90 -9.86 9.33
C ARG A 20 -1.76 -9.21 10.43
N ARG A 21 -1.66 -7.89 10.63
CA ARG A 21 -2.57 -7.16 11.52
C ARG A 21 -4.02 -7.23 11.04
N LEU A 22 -4.23 -7.04 9.73
CA LEU A 22 -5.55 -7.17 9.10
C LEU A 22 -6.07 -8.62 9.14
N GLU A 23 -5.19 -9.60 8.96
CA GLU A 23 -5.48 -11.03 9.11
C GLU A 23 -5.93 -11.35 10.54
N GLY A 24 -5.21 -10.85 11.55
CA GLY A 24 -5.60 -10.97 12.97
C GLY A 24 -6.93 -10.28 13.30
N ALA A 25 -7.34 -9.29 12.50
CA ALA A 25 -8.64 -8.63 12.60
C ALA A 25 -9.77 -9.36 11.84
N GLY A 26 -9.51 -10.56 11.30
CA GLY A 26 -10.51 -11.43 10.68
C GLY A 26 -10.55 -11.40 9.16
N MET A 27 -9.58 -10.78 8.49
CA MET A 27 -9.46 -10.84 7.02
C MET A 27 -8.71 -12.09 6.58
N VAL A 28 -9.07 -12.65 5.43
CA VAL A 28 -8.28 -13.71 4.78
C VAL A 28 -7.11 -13.06 4.04
N ARG A 29 -5.87 -13.48 4.33
CA ARG A 29 -4.68 -12.98 3.64
C ARG A 29 -4.30 -13.88 2.47
N LEU A 30 -4.19 -13.29 1.29
CA LEU A 30 -3.60 -13.93 0.12
C LEU A 30 -2.22 -13.31 -0.14
N SER A 31 -1.17 -14.14 -0.17
CA SER A 31 0.22 -13.70 -0.34
C SER A 31 0.83 -14.28 -1.60
N PHE A 32 1.40 -13.43 -2.45
CA PHE A 32 2.13 -13.87 -3.64
C PHE A 32 3.43 -14.58 -3.26
N ASP A 33 4.20 -13.96 -2.37
CA ASP A 33 5.49 -14.48 -1.91
C ASP A 33 5.33 -15.79 -1.12
N GLY A 34 4.23 -15.94 -0.34
CA GLY A 34 3.90 -17.20 0.32
C GLY A 34 3.72 -18.37 -0.65
N HIS A 35 3.10 -18.13 -1.82
CA HIS A 35 2.93 -19.15 -2.87
C HIS A 35 4.24 -19.48 -3.59
N LEU A 36 5.11 -18.49 -3.80
CA LEU A 36 6.46 -18.74 -4.32
C LEU A 36 7.28 -19.55 -3.33
N TRP A 37 7.18 -19.22 -2.03
CA TRP A 37 7.87 -19.93 -0.98
C TRP A 37 7.40 -21.39 -0.87
N ALA A 38 6.11 -21.66 -0.92
CA ALA A 38 5.57 -23.03 -0.93
C ALA A 38 6.12 -23.88 -2.09
N ARG A 39 6.51 -23.24 -3.22
CA ARG A 39 7.10 -23.87 -4.40
C ARG A 39 8.63 -24.00 -4.36
N GLY A 40 9.26 -23.68 -3.24
CA GLY A 40 10.71 -23.77 -3.08
C GLY A 40 11.51 -22.61 -3.69
N ILE A 41 10.84 -21.57 -4.21
CA ILE A 41 11.52 -20.37 -4.71
C ILE A 41 11.97 -19.53 -3.51
N ARG A 42 13.27 -19.27 -3.41
CA ARG A 42 13.93 -18.61 -2.26
C ARG A 42 14.80 -17.40 -2.63
N SER A 43 15.16 -17.28 -3.90
CA SER A 43 15.95 -16.16 -4.44
C SER A 43 15.87 -16.12 -5.97
N GLY A 44 16.23 -14.98 -6.56
CA GLY A 44 16.39 -14.83 -8.00
C GLY A 44 15.10 -14.50 -8.76
N GLU A 45 15.22 -14.41 -10.09
CA GLU A 45 14.10 -14.08 -10.96
C GLU A 45 13.08 -15.22 -11.00
N VAL A 46 11.83 -14.91 -10.68
CA VAL A 46 10.72 -15.86 -10.78
C VAL A 46 10.43 -16.16 -12.26
N PRO A 47 10.47 -17.42 -12.71
CA PRO A 47 10.10 -17.77 -14.08
C PRO A 47 8.69 -17.28 -14.42
N ALA A 48 8.50 -16.73 -15.63
CA ALA A 48 7.22 -16.16 -16.06
C ALA A 48 6.05 -17.15 -15.90
N ILE A 49 6.26 -18.41 -16.28
CA ILE A 49 5.25 -19.47 -16.13
C ILE A 49 4.81 -19.66 -14.68
N VAL A 50 5.74 -19.67 -13.73
CA VAL A 50 5.41 -19.82 -12.29
C VAL A 50 4.68 -18.59 -11.79
N ARG A 51 5.10 -17.40 -12.24
CA ARG A 51 4.44 -16.14 -11.89
C ARG A 51 2.98 -16.12 -12.36
N ASP A 52 2.74 -16.56 -13.59
CA ASP A 52 1.39 -16.63 -14.19
C ASP A 52 0.53 -17.69 -13.47
N GLU A 53 1.07 -18.87 -13.18
CA GLU A 53 0.37 -19.91 -12.40
C GLU A 53 -0.05 -19.42 -11.00
N VAL A 54 0.86 -18.74 -10.30
CA VAL A 54 0.57 -18.15 -8.97
C VAL A 54 -0.47 -17.05 -9.09
N ARG A 55 -0.38 -16.19 -10.11
CA ARG A 55 -1.40 -15.16 -10.38
C ARG A 55 -2.78 -15.79 -10.59
N ASP A 56 -2.89 -16.77 -11.47
CA ASP A 56 -4.18 -17.36 -11.85
C ASP A 56 -4.82 -18.14 -10.68
N LEU A 57 -3.98 -18.82 -9.87
CA LEU A 57 -4.40 -19.42 -8.61
C LEU A 57 -4.97 -18.37 -7.65
N LEU A 58 -4.24 -17.26 -7.42
CA LEU A 58 -4.67 -16.19 -6.52
C LEU A 58 -5.95 -15.50 -7.01
N ARG A 59 -6.12 -15.33 -8.33
CA ARG A 59 -7.36 -14.79 -8.93
C ARG A 59 -8.55 -15.70 -8.62
N THR A 60 -8.37 -17.02 -8.78
CA THR A 60 -9.39 -18.03 -8.45
C THR A 60 -9.73 -18.00 -6.96
N GLN A 61 -8.72 -17.92 -6.09
CA GLN A 61 -8.92 -17.83 -4.63
C GLN A 61 -9.68 -16.55 -4.25
N LEU A 62 -9.30 -15.40 -4.81
CA LEU A 62 -10.00 -14.14 -4.55
C LEU A 62 -11.47 -14.24 -4.95
N ALA A 63 -11.78 -14.68 -6.17
CA ALA A 63 -13.16 -14.79 -6.65
C ALA A 63 -14.03 -15.69 -5.74
N ALA A 64 -13.48 -16.83 -5.29
CA ALA A 64 -14.17 -17.72 -4.36
C ALA A 64 -14.44 -17.06 -3.00
N LEU A 65 -13.45 -16.35 -2.44
CA LEU A 65 -13.59 -15.63 -1.17
C LEU A 65 -14.61 -14.50 -1.26
N LEU A 66 -14.61 -13.74 -2.37
CA LEU A 66 -15.59 -12.68 -2.59
C LEU A 66 -17.00 -13.23 -2.77
N GLY A 67 -17.16 -14.35 -3.49
CA GLY A 67 -18.43 -15.07 -3.59
C GLY A 67 -18.96 -15.59 -2.25
N ALA A 68 -18.06 -15.90 -1.31
CA ALA A 68 -18.38 -16.29 0.06
C ALA A 68 -18.56 -15.10 1.03
N GLY A 69 -18.44 -13.86 0.56
CA GLY A 69 -18.58 -12.66 1.40
C GLY A 69 -17.43 -12.43 2.39
N GLN A 70 -16.27 -13.05 2.19
CA GLN A 70 -15.11 -12.95 3.08
C GLN A 70 -14.31 -11.68 2.81
N ALA A 71 -13.93 -10.95 3.87
CA ALA A 71 -13.01 -9.83 3.74
C ALA A 71 -11.60 -10.35 3.40
N VAL A 72 -10.93 -9.75 2.40
CA VAL A 72 -9.65 -10.24 1.88
C VAL A 72 -8.60 -9.13 1.87
N VAL A 73 -7.39 -9.44 2.35
CA VAL A 73 -6.21 -8.61 2.16
C VAL A 73 -5.25 -9.30 1.18
N LEU A 74 -4.91 -8.60 0.10
CA LEU A 74 -3.95 -9.04 -0.90
C LEU A 74 -2.58 -8.46 -0.52
N ASP A 75 -1.74 -9.33 0.04
CA ASP A 75 -0.38 -9.04 0.47
C ASP A 75 0.59 -9.21 -0.70
N PHE A 76 0.38 -8.38 -1.72
CA PHE A 76 1.24 -8.27 -2.90
C PHE A 76 2.04 -6.96 -2.82
N SER A 77 2.93 -6.69 -3.77
CA SER A 77 3.58 -5.37 -3.84
C SER A 77 2.75 -4.31 -4.55
N PHE A 78 1.81 -4.72 -5.42
CA PHE A 78 0.97 -3.82 -6.24
C PHE A 78 1.74 -2.64 -6.84
N TRP A 79 2.88 -2.96 -7.42
CA TRP A 79 3.93 -2.00 -7.78
C TRP A 79 3.61 -1.17 -9.03
N SER A 80 2.67 -1.63 -9.87
CA SER A 80 2.25 -0.93 -11.08
C SER A 80 0.75 -0.61 -11.07
N ARG A 81 0.39 0.48 -11.71
CA ARG A 81 -1.00 0.87 -11.97
C ARG A 81 -1.72 -0.18 -12.79
N ALA A 82 -1.03 -0.80 -13.75
CA ALA A 82 -1.58 -1.89 -14.55
C ALA A 82 -2.00 -3.08 -13.68
N MET A 83 -1.13 -3.52 -12.76
CA MET A 83 -1.46 -4.60 -11.82
C MET A 83 -2.64 -4.20 -10.92
N ARG A 84 -2.62 -2.98 -10.36
CA ARG A 84 -3.74 -2.51 -9.52
C ARG A 84 -5.06 -2.48 -10.30
N SER A 85 -5.04 -2.04 -11.55
CA SER A 85 -6.22 -1.95 -12.41
C SER A 85 -6.79 -3.35 -12.74
N GLU A 86 -5.91 -4.31 -13.04
CA GLU A 86 -6.30 -5.71 -13.30
C GLU A 86 -7.05 -6.33 -12.11
N TRP A 87 -6.50 -6.20 -10.89
CA TRP A 87 -7.11 -6.79 -9.70
C TRP A 87 -8.34 -6.01 -9.22
N ARG A 88 -8.39 -4.69 -9.46
CA ARG A 88 -9.60 -3.88 -9.22
C ARG A 88 -10.75 -4.34 -10.12
N ALA A 89 -10.48 -4.62 -11.40
CA ALA A 89 -11.49 -5.14 -12.32
C ALA A 89 -12.08 -6.46 -11.82
N LEU A 90 -11.23 -7.39 -11.37
CA LEU A 90 -11.68 -8.67 -10.79
C LEU A 90 -12.56 -8.46 -9.55
N ALA A 91 -12.20 -7.57 -8.63
CA ALA A 91 -13.04 -7.27 -7.47
C ALA A 91 -14.37 -6.59 -7.85
N ALA A 92 -14.36 -5.76 -8.90
CA ALA A 92 -15.55 -5.06 -9.40
C ALA A 92 -16.59 -6.02 -9.99
N GLU A 93 -16.17 -7.16 -10.58
CA GLU A 93 -17.07 -8.23 -11.02
C GLU A 93 -17.92 -8.79 -9.85
N HIS A 94 -17.43 -8.66 -8.61
CA HIS A 94 -18.12 -9.03 -7.39
C HIS A 94 -18.73 -7.83 -6.64
N GLY A 95 -18.90 -6.68 -7.33
CA GLY A 95 -19.51 -5.47 -6.76
C GLY A 95 -18.70 -4.84 -5.63
N THR A 96 -17.39 -5.06 -5.59
CA THR A 96 -16.50 -4.54 -4.55
C THR A 96 -15.46 -3.61 -5.15
N THR A 97 -15.27 -2.44 -4.54
CA THR A 97 -14.18 -1.51 -4.85
C THR A 97 -13.05 -1.70 -3.85
N PRO A 98 -11.87 -2.20 -4.25
CA PRO A 98 -10.75 -2.36 -3.32
C PRO A 98 -10.24 -1.04 -2.77
N GLU A 99 -9.82 -1.05 -1.50
CA GLU A 99 -9.01 -0.01 -0.89
C GLU A 99 -7.53 -0.33 -1.15
N THR A 100 -6.73 0.67 -1.55
CA THR A 100 -5.27 0.53 -1.56
C THR A 100 -4.69 1.15 -0.30
N ILE A 101 -3.92 0.36 0.45
CA ILE A 101 -3.12 0.85 1.57
C ILE A 101 -1.66 0.89 1.12
N TYR A 102 -1.12 2.10 0.93
CA TYR A 102 0.24 2.33 0.47
C TYR A 102 1.17 2.66 1.63
N LEU A 103 2.20 1.83 1.85
CA LEU A 103 3.22 2.07 2.86
C LEU A 103 4.37 2.88 2.26
N ALA A 104 4.35 4.20 2.49
CA ALA A 104 5.32 5.16 1.99
C ALA A 104 6.59 5.19 2.86
N THR A 105 7.28 4.05 2.94
CA THR A 105 8.55 3.93 3.66
C THR A 105 9.69 4.54 2.83
N ASP A 106 10.55 5.36 3.44
CA ASP A 106 11.66 5.97 2.74
C ASP A 106 12.68 4.92 2.25
N ARG A 107 13.36 5.24 1.14
CA ARG A 107 14.32 4.34 0.48
C ARG A 107 15.41 3.86 1.41
N ARG A 108 15.94 4.72 2.30
CA ARG A 108 17.01 4.35 3.22
C ARG A 108 16.52 3.30 4.22
N THR A 109 15.34 3.49 4.81
CA THR A 109 14.74 2.51 5.72
C THR A 109 14.43 1.20 5.00
N VAL A 110 13.91 1.26 3.77
CA VAL A 110 13.67 0.06 2.93
C VAL A 110 14.96 -0.71 2.70
N LEU A 111 16.03 -0.03 2.25
CA LEU A 111 17.31 -0.67 1.96
C LEU A 111 17.94 -1.27 3.23
N ALA A 112 17.95 -0.54 4.35
CA ALA A 112 18.45 -1.06 5.62
C ALA A 112 17.69 -2.32 6.07
N ARG A 113 16.36 -2.32 5.95
CA ARG A 113 15.53 -3.51 6.27
C ARG A 113 15.80 -4.67 5.32
N ILE A 114 16.12 -4.42 4.06
CA ILE A 114 16.48 -5.47 3.08
C ILE A 114 17.86 -6.05 3.41
N GLU A 115 18.84 -5.21 3.77
CA GLU A 115 20.18 -5.65 4.22
C GLU A 115 20.12 -6.52 5.47
N ASP A 116 19.16 -6.25 6.35
CA ASP A 116 18.95 -7.02 7.58
C ASP A 116 18.21 -8.35 7.39
N ARG A 117 17.72 -8.64 6.18
CA ARG A 117 17.06 -9.93 5.91
C ARG A 117 18.03 -11.08 6.02
N ARG A 118 17.56 -12.20 6.58
CA ARG A 118 18.38 -13.41 6.80
C ARG A 118 17.82 -14.63 6.05
N GLY A 119 16.70 -14.49 5.34
CA GLY A 119 16.06 -15.59 4.61
C GLY A 119 15.34 -16.59 5.51
N ALA A 120 14.85 -16.17 6.67
CA ALA A 120 14.23 -17.05 7.66
C ALA A 120 12.89 -17.63 7.18
N ASP A 121 12.09 -16.87 6.42
CA ASP A 121 10.80 -17.29 5.88
C ASP A 121 10.39 -16.51 4.60
N ALA A 122 9.16 -16.77 4.13
CA ALA A 122 8.58 -16.15 2.92
C ALA A 122 8.56 -14.62 2.96
N ASP A 123 8.47 -14.03 4.16
CA ASP A 123 8.37 -12.59 4.39
C ASP A 123 9.77 -11.96 4.61
N ASP A 124 10.81 -12.79 4.70
CA ASP A 124 12.23 -12.43 4.91
C ASP A 124 13.11 -12.71 3.66
N PHE A 125 12.50 -12.70 2.48
CA PHE A 125 13.17 -13.05 1.22
C PHE A 125 14.34 -12.09 0.88
N PRO A 126 15.59 -12.58 0.72
CA PRO A 126 16.72 -11.74 0.37
C PRO A 126 16.63 -11.31 -1.11
N VAL A 127 16.62 -10.00 -1.33
CA VAL A 127 16.68 -9.39 -2.67
C VAL A 127 18.00 -8.63 -2.74
N ASP A 128 18.78 -8.82 -3.81
CA ASP A 128 20.00 -8.04 -3.98
C ASP A 128 19.67 -6.53 -4.11
N LEU A 129 20.56 -5.68 -3.62
CA LEU A 129 20.31 -4.24 -3.51
C LEU A 129 20.08 -3.55 -4.87
N GLN A 130 20.66 -4.08 -5.95
CA GLN A 130 20.49 -3.53 -7.31
C GLN A 130 19.11 -3.85 -7.87
N THR A 131 18.63 -5.08 -7.64
CA THR A 131 17.27 -5.53 -7.97
C THR A 131 16.24 -4.81 -7.11
N ALA A 132 16.51 -4.62 -5.80
CA ALA A 132 15.66 -3.82 -4.92
C ALA A 132 15.57 -2.35 -5.36
N ALA A 133 16.70 -1.74 -5.75
CA ALA A 133 16.74 -0.39 -6.33
C ALA A 133 15.93 -0.32 -7.62
N GLY A 134 16.10 -1.28 -8.54
CA GLY A 134 15.33 -1.35 -9.78
C GLY A 134 13.83 -1.54 -9.57
N TYR A 135 13.41 -2.24 -8.51
CA TYR A 135 11.99 -2.32 -8.13
C TYR A 135 11.45 -1.01 -7.59
N VAL A 136 12.25 -0.27 -6.81
CA VAL A 136 11.87 1.06 -6.32
C VAL A 136 11.75 2.04 -7.48
N ASP A 137 12.70 2.03 -8.42
CA ASP A 137 12.74 2.99 -9.53
C ASP A 137 11.60 2.78 -10.55
N ARG A 138 11.04 1.56 -10.62
CA ARG A 138 9.89 1.22 -11.49
C ARG A 138 8.55 1.25 -10.76
N PHE A 139 8.54 1.64 -9.49
CA PHE A 139 7.33 1.64 -8.67
C PHE A 139 6.43 2.82 -9.04
N GLU A 140 5.21 2.54 -9.47
CA GLU A 140 4.20 3.56 -9.75
C GLU A 140 3.37 3.79 -8.48
N VAL A 141 3.67 4.88 -7.77
CA VAL A 141 2.97 5.24 -6.52
C VAL A 141 1.47 5.42 -6.77
N PRO A 142 0.57 4.78 -6.00
CA PRO A 142 -0.86 4.87 -6.25
C PRO A 142 -1.41 6.27 -5.99
N THR A 143 -2.47 6.62 -6.72
CA THR A 143 -3.18 7.89 -6.56
C THR A 143 -4.64 7.66 -6.20
N PRO A 144 -5.33 8.63 -5.56
CA PRO A 144 -6.76 8.52 -5.27
C PRO A 144 -7.63 8.47 -6.55
N GLU A 145 -7.05 8.71 -7.72
CA GLU A 145 -7.75 8.55 -9.01
C GLU A 145 -7.98 7.08 -9.38
N GLU A 146 -7.26 6.14 -8.75
CA GLU A 146 -7.44 4.70 -8.96
C GLU A 146 -8.56 4.09 -8.10
N GLY A 147 -9.02 4.83 -7.07
CA GLY A 147 -10.01 4.39 -6.10
C GLY A 147 -9.62 4.78 -4.66
N PRO A 148 -10.31 4.23 -3.63
CA PRO A 148 -10.00 4.54 -2.25
C PRO A 148 -8.53 4.26 -1.92
N LEU A 149 -7.89 5.25 -1.31
CA LEU A 149 -6.46 5.26 -1.01
C LEU A 149 -6.22 5.68 0.43
N THR A 150 -5.48 4.86 1.15
CA THR A 150 -4.89 5.18 2.45
C THR A 150 -3.36 5.17 2.29
N ILE A 151 -2.69 6.24 2.68
CA ILE A 151 -1.23 6.35 2.67
C ILE A 151 -0.73 6.27 4.11
N VAL A 152 0.25 5.40 4.35
CA VAL A 152 0.92 5.25 5.63
C VAL A 152 2.30 5.90 5.55
N VAL A 153 2.50 6.99 6.29
CA VAL A 153 3.77 7.74 6.39
C VAL A 153 4.23 7.70 7.84
N GLU A 154 5.42 7.17 8.09
CA GLU A 154 6.01 7.15 9.46
C GLU A 154 5.13 6.46 10.53
N GLY A 155 4.23 5.58 10.10
CA GLY A 155 3.27 4.89 10.98
C GLY A 155 1.91 5.58 11.10
N GLU A 156 1.80 6.80 10.58
CA GLU A 156 0.56 7.57 10.52
C GLU A 156 -0.24 7.27 9.26
N GLU A 157 -1.55 7.08 9.41
CA GLU A 157 -2.45 6.62 8.36
C GLU A 157 -3.36 7.76 7.90
N PHE A 158 -3.26 8.13 6.61
CA PHE A 158 -4.06 9.19 6.00
C PHE A 158 -4.94 8.63 4.89
N ALA A 159 -6.26 8.79 5.03
CA ALA A 159 -7.18 8.58 3.92
C ALA A 159 -7.11 9.79 2.98
N VAL A 160 -6.83 9.55 1.70
CA VAL A 160 -6.71 10.59 0.68
C VAL A 160 -7.94 10.56 -0.21
N THR A 161 -8.71 11.64 -0.20
CA THR A 161 -9.92 11.79 -1.02
C THR A 161 -9.77 12.95 -1.96
N ARG A 162 -10.04 12.73 -3.25
CA ARG A 162 -10.16 13.84 -4.20
C ARG A 162 -11.53 14.49 -4.06
N ARG A 163 -11.55 15.78 -3.76
CA ARG A 163 -12.78 16.58 -3.66
C ARG A 163 -13.17 17.20 -5.01
N ALA A 164 -12.18 17.66 -5.77
CA ALA A 164 -12.33 18.26 -7.10
C ALA A 164 -11.03 18.09 -7.91
N PRO A 165 -10.98 18.43 -9.22
CA PRO A 165 -9.71 18.45 -9.96
C PRO A 165 -8.65 19.30 -9.25
N GLY A 166 -7.52 18.67 -8.94
CA GLY A 166 -6.41 19.29 -8.22
C GLY A 166 -6.65 19.56 -6.73
N VAL A 167 -7.82 19.18 -6.16
CA VAL A 167 -8.18 19.46 -4.76
C VAL A 167 -8.38 18.16 -3.99
N TYR A 168 -7.62 18.02 -2.90
CA TYR A 168 -7.54 16.79 -2.12
C TYR A 168 -7.74 17.05 -0.63
N ASP A 169 -8.36 16.08 0.03
CA ASP A 169 -8.52 15.98 1.47
C ASP A 169 -7.69 14.82 2.02
N TYR A 170 -6.99 15.09 3.11
CA TYR A 170 -6.14 14.14 3.81
C TYR A 170 -6.67 14.03 5.23
N HIS A 171 -7.35 12.93 5.53
CA HIS A 171 -7.92 12.69 6.86
C HIS A 171 -7.02 11.73 7.65
N TRP A 172 -6.50 12.19 8.79
CA TRP A 172 -5.60 11.44 9.65
C TRP A 172 -6.39 10.45 10.51
N LEU A 173 -6.35 9.18 10.11
CA LEU A 173 -7.23 8.11 10.62
C LEU A 173 -6.89 7.68 12.04
N ASN A 174 -5.60 7.68 12.40
CA ASN A 174 -5.09 7.24 13.69
C ASN A 174 -4.62 8.41 14.57
N HIS A 175 -5.01 9.64 14.24
CA HIS A 175 -4.74 10.81 15.09
C HIS A 175 -5.36 10.62 16.48
N ARG A 176 -4.61 10.96 17.54
CA ARG A 176 -5.00 10.71 18.93
C ARG A 176 -6.30 11.38 19.38
N HIS A 177 -6.68 12.51 18.77
CA HIS A 177 -7.94 13.21 19.04
C HIS A 177 -9.05 12.92 18.01
N GLY A 178 -8.72 12.20 16.92
CA GLY A 178 -9.63 11.95 15.80
C GLY A 178 -10.01 13.21 15.00
N GLY A 179 -10.52 13.02 13.79
CA GLY A 179 -11.16 14.10 13.02
C GLY A 179 -10.23 15.23 12.56
N TYR A 180 -8.92 14.97 12.47
CA TYR A 180 -7.91 15.95 12.07
C TYR A 180 -7.29 15.61 10.72
N GLY A 181 -6.66 16.59 10.08
CA GLY A 181 -6.14 16.45 8.73
C GLY A 181 -5.88 17.80 8.06
N PHE A 182 -5.67 17.76 6.75
CA PHE A 182 -5.47 18.97 5.95
C PHE A 182 -6.06 18.79 4.55
N SER A 183 -6.13 19.89 3.80
CA SER A 183 -6.48 19.89 2.38
C SER A 183 -5.36 20.51 1.57
N SER A 184 -5.24 20.10 0.31
CA SER A 184 -4.33 20.73 -0.66
C SER A 184 -5.06 21.07 -1.95
N ALA A 185 -4.58 22.11 -2.65
CA ALA A 185 -5.06 22.48 -3.97
C ALA A 185 -3.89 22.85 -4.89
N THR A 186 -3.88 22.33 -6.13
CA THR A 186 -2.95 22.77 -7.17
C THR A 186 -3.53 23.99 -7.90
N SER A 187 -2.70 25.01 -8.13
CA SER A 187 -3.14 26.27 -8.74
C SER A 187 -3.62 26.12 -10.19
N ASP A 188 -3.14 25.10 -10.90
CA ASP A 188 -3.49 24.79 -12.29
C ASP A 188 -4.52 23.65 -12.41
N HIS A 189 -5.07 23.18 -11.28
CA HIS A 189 -5.99 22.05 -11.19
C HIS A 189 -5.44 20.72 -11.70
N SER A 190 -4.11 20.63 -11.89
CA SER A 190 -3.45 19.38 -12.25
C SER A 190 -3.59 18.35 -11.13
N PRO A 191 -3.72 17.05 -11.44
CA PRO A 191 -3.73 16.01 -10.43
C PRO A 191 -2.36 15.96 -9.73
N VAL A 192 -2.38 15.77 -8.41
CA VAL A 192 -1.16 15.50 -7.64
C VAL A 192 -0.75 14.05 -7.88
N ASP A 193 0.52 13.83 -8.17
CA ASP A 193 1.04 12.47 -8.33
C ASP A 193 1.19 11.76 -6.97
N GLY A 194 1.45 10.46 -6.99
CA GLY A 194 1.53 9.68 -5.76
C GLY A 194 2.63 10.14 -4.80
N LEU A 195 3.76 10.67 -5.30
CA LEU A 195 4.85 11.18 -4.47
C LEU A 195 4.48 12.53 -3.85
N GLY A 196 3.82 13.41 -4.59
CA GLY A 196 3.34 14.70 -4.09
C GLY A 196 2.35 14.53 -2.92
N HIS A 197 1.50 13.50 -2.95
CA HIS A 197 0.65 13.18 -1.80
C HIS A 197 1.46 12.78 -0.56
N VAL A 198 2.51 11.98 -0.73
CA VAL A 198 3.40 11.57 0.38
C VAL A 198 4.13 12.76 0.95
N ASP A 199 4.67 13.64 0.09
CA ASP A 199 5.43 14.80 0.54
C ASP A 199 4.54 15.82 1.26
N GLY A 200 3.31 16.05 0.78
CA GLY A 200 2.33 16.86 1.50
C GLY A 200 2.01 16.32 2.90
N ILE A 201 1.86 15.00 3.06
CA ILE A 201 1.67 14.39 4.38
C ILE A 201 2.90 14.58 5.28
N ARG A 202 4.11 14.40 4.74
CA ARG A 202 5.35 14.60 5.51
C ARG A 202 5.50 16.04 5.99
N ASP A 203 5.20 17.01 5.13
CA ASP A 203 5.30 18.42 5.47
C ASP A 203 4.24 18.80 6.51
N PHE A 204 3.02 18.28 6.39
CA PHE A 204 2.00 18.41 7.43
C PHE A 204 2.48 17.85 8.77
N LEU A 205 2.98 16.60 8.81
CA LEU A 205 3.47 15.97 10.03
C LEU A 205 4.64 16.73 10.68
N ARG A 206 5.51 17.39 9.88
CA ARG A 206 6.61 18.22 10.40
C ARG A 206 6.14 19.51 11.07
N ALA A 207 4.97 20.02 10.67
CA ALA A 207 4.38 21.21 11.26
C ALA A 207 3.57 20.92 12.53
N ILE A 208 3.33 19.64 12.84
CA ILE A 208 2.64 19.23 14.06
C ILE A 208 3.55 19.42 15.26
N ASP A 209 3.06 20.17 16.25
CA ASP A 209 3.67 20.21 17.57
C ASP A 209 3.53 18.83 18.24
N PRO A 210 4.64 18.20 18.66
CA PRO A 210 4.61 16.88 19.28
C PRO A 210 3.87 16.86 20.63
N GLU A 211 3.84 17.98 21.36
CA GLU A 211 3.15 18.10 22.64
C GLU A 211 1.63 18.19 22.43
N THR A 212 1.16 19.09 21.57
CA THR A 212 -0.27 19.37 21.38
C THR A 212 -0.93 18.50 20.30
N GLY A 213 -0.17 17.96 19.35
CA GLY A 213 -0.66 17.12 18.26
C GLY A 213 -1.36 17.91 17.15
N PHE A 214 -1.31 19.23 17.19
CA PHE A 214 -1.90 20.14 16.21
C PHE A 214 -0.79 21.01 15.60
N ILE A 215 -1.07 21.63 14.45
CA ILE A 215 -0.23 22.73 13.96
C ILE A 215 -0.42 23.91 14.93
N GLU A 216 0.67 24.55 15.34
CA GLU A 216 0.60 25.80 16.09
C GLU A 216 -0.08 26.86 15.20
N ASP A 217 -1.24 27.36 15.64
CA ASP A 217 -1.78 28.58 15.05
C ASP A 217 -0.81 29.70 15.48
N ASP A 218 -0.14 30.34 14.51
CA ASP A 218 0.54 31.61 14.78
C ASP A 218 -0.53 32.56 15.32
N ASP A 219 -0.48 32.86 16.63
CA ASP A 219 -1.34 33.85 17.28
C ASP A 219 -1.14 35.22 16.58
N GLU A 220 -1.97 35.55 15.58
CA GLU A 220 -2.12 36.90 15.00
C GLU A 220 -3.20 37.72 15.72
#